data_AF-A0A2J8AJ36-F1
#
_entry.id   AF-A0A2J8AJ36-F1
#
_cell.length_a   1.000
_cell.length_b   1.000
_cell.length_c   1.000
_cell.angle_alpha   90.00
_cell.angle_beta   90.00
_cell.angle_gamma   90.00
#
_symmetry.space_group_name_H-M   'P 1'
#
loop_
_entity.id
_entity.type
_entity.pdbx_description
1 polymer ?
#
loop_
_entity_poly.entity_id
_entity_poly.type
_entity_poly.pdbx_seq_one_letter_code
_entity_poly.pdbx_strand_id
1 'polypeptide(L)'
;MDLAMATHDEDLMALLRSELTGHEQQLFVTGFAAYLQYDPRKDFVVDLDDVYTWLGFTRKDSVKKLYTKHLTENVHYHVFRQLAETPLGGRFLLRQKAEQKSEPRGGSNKEQILLTIHGFKQLCMSANTEKGRRVREYYIGMEEILFEYTRRNAVKERERFNATIEEAKKEAEEAKKEAKREAEESSALVAAKDAELSRFKAKTYDEVPKDDHVYICKEASELNTDRHKIGKTIDTKKRESQLNTGSAQGSKIIYERATLNAKVIEDIAHAALKRYHCNREHYNSCVEHSVDILDIACTVVDTLASSYEHISRDSLFNLLIAKLRSIQSHTKLHDKEEHEDVGNDDVKESQEFSLLKAWLGREIEITRNKSNIILLSAIKERYSMTSDQIPPKTFKDCVKAYCSTVDGVNFRKEDKVPLEGGGRKGERNVIRGMKFVE
;
A
#
# COMPACT_ATOMS: atom_id res chain seq x y z
N MET A 1 8.86 36.63 -3.81
CA MET A 1 8.36 36.86 -5.19
C MET A 1 9.33 37.85 -5.80
N ASP A 2 10.52 37.32 -6.10
CA ASP A 2 11.73 38.10 -6.25
C ASP A 2 11.81 38.72 -7.65
N LEU A 3 11.78 40.05 -7.65
CA LEU A 3 12.70 40.95 -8.35
C LEU A 3 13.34 40.44 -9.67
N ALA A 4 12.53 39.99 -10.62
CA ALA A 4 12.95 39.66 -12.00
C ALA A 4 12.38 40.66 -13.02
N MET A 5 12.29 41.95 -12.70
CA MET A 5 11.74 42.98 -13.59
C MET A 5 12.72 44.10 -13.96
N ALA A 6 14.02 43.84 -13.89
CA ALA A 6 15.02 44.81 -14.38
C ALA A 6 16.28 44.12 -14.94
N THR A 7 16.10 43.12 -15.80
CA THR A 7 17.11 42.88 -16.84
C THR A 7 16.82 43.89 -17.95
N HIS A 8 17.73 44.84 -18.17
CA HIS A 8 17.81 45.50 -19.47
C HIS A 8 17.77 44.39 -20.51
N ASP A 9 16.78 44.39 -21.39
CA ASP A 9 16.68 43.32 -22.37
C ASP A 9 17.77 43.54 -23.43
N GLU A 10 18.96 43.02 -23.13
CA GLU A 10 20.16 43.16 -23.95
C GLU A 10 19.91 42.62 -25.36
N ASP A 11 19.07 41.60 -25.51
CA ASP A 11 18.70 41.01 -26.79
C ASP A 11 17.86 41.97 -27.64
N LEU A 12 16.82 42.58 -27.06
CA LEU A 12 16.01 43.59 -27.76
C LEU A 12 16.86 44.81 -28.12
N MET A 13 17.71 45.28 -27.19
CA MET A 13 18.59 46.41 -27.44
C MET A 13 19.65 46.09 -28.50
N ALA A 14 20.16 44.87 -28.56
CA ALA A 14 21.06 44.42 -29.62
C ALA A 14 20.36 44.40 -30.98
N LEU A 15 19.13 43.87 -31.06
CA LEU A 15 18.32 43.86 -32.28
C LEU A 15 18.00 45.28 -32.78
N LEU A 16 17.56 46.17 -31.89
CA LEU A 16 17.29 47.57 -32.24
C LEU A 16 18.54 48.28 -32.75
N ARG A 17 19.73 47.95 -32.22
CA ARG A 17 21.00 48.52 -32.67
C ARG A 17 21.50 47.93 -33.99
N SER A 18 21.25 46.66 -34.27
CA SER A 18 21.68 46.01 -35.51
C SER A 18 20.78 46.33 -36.70
N GLU A 19 19.47 46.37 -36.49
CA GLU A 19 18.49 46.46 -37.57
C GLU A 19 18.06 47.89 -37.91
N LEU A 20 18.07 48.82 -36.94
CA LEU A 20 17.68 50.21 -37.20
C LEU A 20 18.88 51.07 -37.63
N THR A 21 18.68 51.88 -38.67
CA THR A 21 19.64 52.92 -39.06
C THR A 21 19.71 54.03 -38.01
N GLY A 22 20.79 54.82 -38.00
CA GLY A 22 20.94 55.93 -37.03
C GLY A 22 19.77 56.94 -37.03
N HIS A 23 19.15 57.18 -38.20
CA HIS A 23 17.96 58.02 -38.28
C HIS A 23 16.71 57.37 -37.66
N GLU A 24 16.56 56.06 -37.82
CA GLU A 24 15.45 55.29 -37.24
C GLU A 24 15.61 55.10 -35.74
N GLN A 25 16.84 54.94 -35.25
CA GLN A 25 17.15 54.97 -33.83
C GLN A 25 16.77 56.32 -33.22
N GLN A 26 17.06 57.43 -33.90
CA GLN A 26 16.63 58.75 -33.45
C GLN A 26 15.11 58.90 -33.46
N LEU A 27 14.41 58.37 -34.48
CA LEU A 27 12.95 58.32 -34.52
C LEU A 27 12.37 57.49 -33.36
N PHE A 28 12.98 56.35 -33.05
CA PHE A 28 12.61 55.50 -31.93
C PHE A 28 12.78 56.23 -30.60
N VAL A 29 13.95 56.82 -30.33
CA VAL A 29 14.23 57.55 -29.08
C VAL A 29 13.30 58.74 -28.92
N THR A 30 13.13 59.54 -29.98
CA THR A 30 12.27 60.74 -29.95
C THR A 30 10.80 60.34 -29.78
N GLY A 31 10.35 59.31 -30.49
CA GLY A 31 9.02 58.75 -30.34
C GLY A 31 8.79 58.24 -28.92
N PHE A 32 9.70 57.42 -28.41
CA PHE A 32 9.63 56.85 -27.06
C PHE A 32 9.60 57.93 -25.97
N ALA A 33 10.45 58.96 -26.09
CA ALA A 33 10.42 60.10 -25.18
C ALA A 33 9.05 60.81 -25.19
N ALA A 34 8.42 60.97 -26.36
CA ALA A 34 7.09 61.54 -26.46
C ALA A 34 6.02 60.65 -25.80
N TYR A 35 6.13 59.32 -25.88
CA TYR A 35 5.23 58.38 -25.18
C TYR A 35 5.39 58.41 -23.66
N LEU A 36 6.58 58.73 -23.15
CA LEU A 36 6.80 58.89 -21.70
C LEU A 36 6.24 60.21 -21.16
N GLN A 37 6.23 61.26 -22.00
CA GLN A 37 5.87 62.61 -21.58
C GLN A 37 4.39 62.95 -21.79
N TYR A 38 3.71 62.31 -22.75
CA TYR A 38 2.36 62.69 -23.19
C TYR A 38 1.47 61.46 -23.44
N ASP A 39 0.16 61.60 -23.23
CA ASP A 39 -0.84 60.61 -23.65
C ASP A 39 -0.97 60.66 -25.19
N PRO A 40 -0.62 59.58 -25.91
CA PRO A 40 -0.51 59.60 -27.36
C PRO A 40 -1.86 59.80 -28.07
N ARG A 41 -2.99 59.60 -27.39
CA ARG A 41 -4.33 59.68 -27.97
C ARG A 41 -5.12 60.89 -27.49
N LYS A 42 -4.71 61.54 -26.40
CA LYS A 42 -5.46 62.64 -25.79
C LYS A 42 -4.74 63.98 -25.88
N ASP A 43 -3.40 63.97 -25.87
CA ASP A 43 -2.63 65.21 -25.79
C ASP A 43 -2.30 65.73 -27.19
N PHE A 44 -2.80 66.93 -27.52
CA PHE A 44 -2.57 67.62 -28.79
C PHE A 44 -1.26 68.42 -28.75
N VAL A 45 -0.14 67.71 -28.85
CA VAL A 45 1.21 68.28 -28.63
C VAL A 45 2.04 68.48 -29.88
N VAL A 46 1.59 67.97 -31.03
CA VAL A 46 2.31 68.09 -32.30
C VAL A 46 1.73 69.25 -33.11
N ASP A 47 2.50 70.33 -33.30
CA ASP A 47 2.07 71.44 -34.15
C ASP A 47 2.24 71.08 -35.63
N LEU A 48 1.15 71.19 -36.41
CA LEU A 48 1.18 70.96 -37.85
C LEU A 48 2.22 71.86 -38.54
N ASP A 49 2.38 73.09 -38.06
CA ASP A 49 3.29 74.09 -38.63
C ASP A 49 4.76 73.68 -38.52
N ASP A 50 5.10 72.92 -37.49
CA ASP A 50 6.47 72.43 -37.25
C ASP A 50 6.75 71.16 -38.07
N VAL A 51 5.73 70.37 -38.41
CA VAL A 51 5.92 69.04 -39.01
C VAL A 51 5.57 68.91 -40.49
N TYR A 52 4.76 69.80 -41.07
CA TYR A 52 4.31 69.64 -42.46
C TYR A 52 5.45 69.74 -43.48
N THR A 53 6.41 70.63 -43.25
CA THR A 53 7.61 70.78 -44.07
C THR A 53 8.54 69.58 -43.90
N TRP A 54 8.73 69.12 -42.66
CA TRP A 54 9.50 67.92 -42.34
C TRP A 54 8.92 66.67 -43.04
N LEU A 55 7.58 66.57 -43.12
CA LEU A 55 6.89 65.49 -43.80
C LEU A 55 6.98 65.58 -45.33
N GLY A 56 7.57 66.65 -45.88
CA GLY A 56 7.85 66.82 -47.31
C GLY A 56 6.79 67.59 -48.09
N PHE A 57 5.87 68.30 -47.42
CA PHE A 57 4.88 69.13 -48.10
C PHE A 57 5.37 70.56 -48.29
N THR A 58 5.12 71.14 -49.46
CA THR A 58 5.47 72.52 -49.79
C THR A 58 4.44 73.54 -49.30
N ARG A 59 3.18 73.15 -49.16
CA ARG A 59 2.06 74.03 -48.77
C ARG A 59 1.17 73.36 -47.72
N LYS A 60 0.74 74.15 -46.71
CA LYS A 60 -0.17 73.69 -45.65
C LYS A 60 -1.51 73.21 -46.19
N ASP A 61 -2.04 73.85 -47.23
CA ASP A 61 -3.33 73.46 -47.84
C ASP A 61 -3.35 72.02 -48.35
N SER A 62 -2.21 71.52 -48.84
CA SER A 62 -2.08 70.14 -49.27
C SER A 62 -2.25 69.16 -48.10
N VAL A 63 -1.69 69.51 -46.94
CA VAL A 63 -1.79 68.69 -45.73
C VAL A 63 -3.17 68.84 -45.09
N LYS A 64 -3.78 70.02 -45.19
CA LYS A 64 -5.16 70.27 -44.77
C LYS A 64 -6.12 69.31 -45.43
N LYS A 65 -6.07 69.21 -46.77
CA LYS A 65 -6.88 68.24 -47.52
C LYS A 65 -6.64 66.79 -47.08
N LEU A 66 -5.38 66.44 -46.79
CA LEU A 66 -5.00 65.09 -46.41
C LEU A 66 -5.54 64.72 -45.02
N TYR A 67 -5.29 65.55 -44.00
CA TYR A 67 -5.75 65.25 -42.65
C TYR A 67 -7.28 65.33 -42.55
N THR A 68 -7.96 66.24 -43.27
CA THR A 68 -9.43 66.29 -43.25
C THR A 68 -10.06 65.05 -43.89
N LYS A 69 -9.34 64.37 -44.79
CA LYS A 69 -9.82 63.17 -45.48
C LYS A 69 -9.60 61.89 -44.66
N HIS A 70 -8.47 61.80 -43.95
CA HIS A 70 -8.04 60.55 -43.31
C HIS A 70 -8.08 60.59 -41.78
N LEU A 71 -8.21 61.76 -41.17
CA LEU A 71 -8.21 61.94 -39.72
C LEU A 71 -9.55 62.51 -39.23
N THR A 72 -9.87 62.20 -37.98
CA THR A 72 -11.06 62.69 -37.27
C THR A 72 -10.71 63.87 -36.37
N GLU A 73 -11.44 64.98 -36.51
CA GLU A 73 -11.33 66.15 -35.63
C GLU A 73 -11.68 65.78 -34.18
N ASN A 74 -11.04 66.41 -33.20
CA ASN A 74 -11.15 66.13 -31.76
C ASN A 74 -10.67 64.73 -31.30
N VAL A 75 -10.13 63.93 -32.22
CA VAL A 75 -9.50 62.63 -31.91
C VAL A 75 -8.03 62.63 -32.37
N HIS A 76 -7.78 63.09 -33.59
CA HIS A 76 -6.46 63.07 -34.20
C HIS A 76 -5.86 64.48 -34.34
N TYR A 77 -6.71 65.48 -34.57
CA TYR A 77 -6.29 66.88 -34.65
C TYR A 77 -7.37 67.81 -34.09
N HIS A 78 -6.97 69.00 -33.68
CA HIS A 78 -7.86 70.08 -33.24
C HIS A 78 -7.42 71.41 -33.86
N VAL A 79 -8.39 72.25 -34.25
CA VAL A 79 -8.14 73.55 -34.89
C VAL A 79 -8.43 74.68 -33.91
N PHE A 80 -7.38 75.31 -33.39
CA PHE A 80 -7.46 76.43 -32.47
C PHE A 80 -7.53 77.76 -33.23
N ARG A 81 -8.60 78.52 -33.01
CA ARG A 81 -8.87 79.81 -33.70
C ARG A 81 -8.61 81.04 -32.81
N GLN A 82 -8.44 80.86 -31.51
CA GLN A 82 -8.15 81.93 -30.54
C GLN A 82 -7.02 81.53 -29.58
N LEU A 83 -6.15 82.48 -29.25
CA LEU A 83 -4.89 82.30 -28.48
C LEU A 83 -5.06 81.74 -27.05
N ALA A 84 -6.26 81.82 -26.47
CA ALA A 84 -6.50 81.51 -25.05
C ALA A 84 -6.76 80.02 -24.74
N GLU A 85 -6.84 79.15 -25.76
CA GLU A 85 -7.31 77.77 -25.60
C GLU A 85 -6.24 76.69 -25.90
N THR A 86 -4.99 77.07 -26.22
CA THR A 86 -3.96 76.10 -26.64
C THR A 86 -3.16 75.51 -25.46
N PRO A 87 -3.00 74.18 -25.37
CA PRO A 87 -2.19 73.54 -24.32
C PRO A 87 -0.70 73.88 -24.36
N LEU A 88 -0.19 74.33 -25.51
CA LEU A 88 1.24 74.58 -25.76
C LEU A 88 1.70 76.02 -25.43
N GLY A 89 0.83 76.86 -24.84
CA GLY A 89 1.20 78.22 -24.45
C GLY A 89 1.57 79.09 -25.65
N GLY A 90 0.60 79.34 -26.54
CA GLY A 90 0.59 80.44 -27.51
C GLY A 90 1.94 80.89 -28.08
N ARG A 91 2.60 80.06 -28.89
CA ARG A 91 3.78 80.49 -29.68
C ARG A 91 3.37 81.29 -30.92
N PHE A 92 2.59 82.35 -30.71
CA PHE A 92 2.46 83.40 -31.72
C PHE A 92 3.47 84.48 -31.36
N LEU A 93 4.55 84.63 -32.14
CA LEU A 93 5.44 85.79 -32.04
C LEU A 93 4.59 87.05 -32.26
N LEU A 94 4.13 87.66 -31.16
CA LEU A 94 3.44 88.94 -31.18
C LEU A 94 4.45 89.99 -31.65
N ARG A 95 4.24 90.50 -32.86
CA ARG A 95 4.69 91.86 -33.17
C ARG A 95 4.02 92.77 -32.15
N GLN A 96 4.81 93.48 -31.33
CA GLN A 96 4.30 94.38 -30.30
C GLN A 96 3.27 95.34 -30.90
N LYS A 97 2.24 95.64 -30.09
CA LYS A 97 1.09 96.50 -30.42
C LYS A 97 1.48 97.92 -30.91
N ALA A 98 2.75 98.30 -30.81
CA ALA A 98 3.29 99.59 -31.23
C ALA A 98 3.52 99.73 -32.75
N GLU A 99 3.45 98.65 -33.56
CA GLU A 99 3.77 98.72 -35.00
C GLU A 99 2.60 98.35 -35.95
N GLN A 100 1.35 98.42 -35.49
CA GLN A 100 0.20 98.32 -36.40
C GLN A 100 -0.07 99.67 -37.07
N LYS A 101 0.43 99.83 -38.31
CA LYS A 101 -0.04 100.90 -39.21
C LYS A 101 -1.50 100.64 -39.59
N SER A 102 -2.34 101.67 -39.46
CA SER A 102 -3.79 101.66 -39.66
C SER A 102 -4.19 101.65 -41.14
N GLU A 103 -3.84 100.59 -41.88
CA GLU A 103 -4.42 100.30 -43.20
C GLU A 103 -5.16 98.96 -43.18
N PRO A 104 -6.34 98.85 -43.81
CA PRO A 104 -7.12 97.62 -43.85
C PRO A 104 -6.49 96.65 -44.84
N ARG A 105 -5.43 95.96 -44.41
CA ARG A 105 -4.91 94.80 -45.11
C ARG A 105 -5.59 93.58 -44.52
N GLY A 106 -6.38 92.87 -45.35
CA GLY A 106 -7.19 91.73 -44.97
C GLY A 106 -6.43 90.77 -44.04
N GLY A 107 -6.83 90.74 -42.77
CA GLY A 107 -6.24 89.87 -41.77
C GLY A 107 -6.69 88.43 -42.01
N SER A 108 -5.77 87.54 -42.33
CA SER A 108 -6.04 86.11 -42.24
C SER A 108 -6.22 85.76 -40.76
N ASN A 109 -7.38 85.19 -40.40
CA ASN A 109 -7.56 84.56 -39.11
C ASN A 109 -6.54 83.41 -39.03
N LYS A 110 -5.53 83.54 -38.17
CA LYS A 110 -4.45 82.55 -38.08
C LYS A 110 -4.93 81.38 -37.23
N GLU A 111 -5.20 80.25 -37.90
CA GLU A 111 -5.56 78.98 -37.29
C GLU A 111 -4.29 78.24 -36.86
N GLN A 112 -4.24 77.68 -35.64
CA GLN A 112 -3.20 76.73 -35.21
C GLN A 112 -3.81 75.33 -35.19
N ILE A 113 -3.15 74.36 -35.81
CA ILE A 113 -3.64 72.98 -35.89
C ILE A 113 -2.69 72.09 -35.11
N LEU A 114 -3.17 71.56 -33.99
CA LEU A 114 -2.38 70.61 -33.19
C LEU A 114 -2.91 69.19 -33.43
N LEU A 115 -1.99 68.23 -33.48
CA LEU A 115 -2.27 66.80 -33.61
C LEU A 115 -1.89 66.08 -32.32
N THR A 116 -2.61 64.98 -32.05
CA THR A 116 -2.13 63.98 -31.09
C THR A 116 -0.96 63.22 -31.67
N ILE A 117 -0.15 62.56 -30.84
CA ILE A 117 0.94 61.69 -31.33
C ILE A 117 0.37 60.60 -32.24
N HIS A 118 -0.79 60.03 -31.88
CA HIS A 118 -1.52 59.08 -32.71
C HIS A 118 -1.97 59.72 -34.04
N GLY A 119 -2.54 60.93 -33.99
CA GLY A 119 -2.93 61.68 -35.19
C GLY A 119 -1.77 61.98 -36.13
N PHE A 120 -0.61 62.36 -35.59
CA PHE A 120 0.61 62.59 -36.36
C PHE A 120 1.10 61.29 -37.04
N LYS A 121 1.09 60.16 -36.32
CA LYS A 121 1.44 58.86 -36.92
C LYS A 121 0.49 58.51 -38.07
N GLN A 122 -0.82 58.65 -37.88
CA GLN A 122 -1.83 58.41 -38.92
C GLN A 122 -1.63 59.33 -40.14
N LEU A 123 -1.23 60.59 -39.90
CA LEU A 123 -0.88 61.53 -40.96
C LEU A 123 0.34 61.04 -41.76
N CYS A 124 1.40 60.60 -41.08
CA CYS A 124 2.59 60.04 -41.72
C CYS A 124 2.28 58.78 -42.53
N MET A 125 1.40 57.90 -42.02
CA MET A 125 0.93 56.71 -42.74
C MET A 125 0.20 57.07 -44.03
N SER A 126 -0.63 58.12 -43.98
CA SER A 126 -1.44 58.60 -45.12
C SER A 126 -0.66 59.48 -46.09
N ALA A 127 0.49 60.03 -45.67
CA ALA A 127 1.30 60.92 -46.50
C ALA A 127 2.02 60.15 -47.61
N ASN A 128 1.68 60.47 -48.86
CA ASN A 128 2.38 59.94 -50.03
C ASN A 128 3.64 60.77 -50.34
N THR A 129 4.52 60.90 -49.35
CA THR A 129 5.81 61.60 -49.46
C THR A 129 6.95 60.64 -49.14
N GLU A 130 8.17 61.01 -49.54
CA GLU A 130 9.36 60.21 -49.22
C GLU A 130 9.55 60.02 -47.71
N LYS A 131 9.27 61.05 -46.92
CA LYS A 131 9.32 60.99 -45.45
C LYS A 131 8.22 60.12 -44.88
N GLY A 132 7.00 60.18 -45.42
CA GLY A 132 5.91 59.26 -45.07
C GLY A 132 6.27 57.81 -45.38
N ARG A 133 6.90 57.54 -46.54
CA ARG A 133 7.41 56.21 -46.91
C ARG A 133 8.42 55.69 -45.89
N ARG A 134 9.45 56.49 -45.56
CA ARG A 134 10.47 56.11 -44.57
C ARG A 134 9.88 55.83 -43.19
N VAL A 135 8.89 56.60 -42.75
CA VAL A 135 8.20 56.34 -41.48
C VAL A 135 7.44 55.02 -41.52
N ARG A 136 6.78 54.69 -42.65
CA ARG A 136 6.11 53.38 -42.82
C ARG A 136 7.11 52.22 -42.77
N GLU A 137 8.20 52.31 -43.52
CA GLU A 137 9.28 51.31 -43.53
C GLU A 137 9.86 51.11 -42.12
N TYR A 138 10.10 52.19 -41.38
CA TYR A 138 10.51 52.13 -39.98
C TYR A 138 9.54 51.34 -39.10
N TYR A 139 8.23 51.58 -39.21
CA TYR A 139 7.25 50.84 -38.39
C TYR A 139 7.14 49.36 -38.78
N ILE A 140 7.33 49.03 -40.06
CA ILE A 140 7.41 47.64 -40.53
C ILE A 140 8.66 46.97 -39.93
N GLY A 141 9.83 47.63 -40.00
CA GLY A 141 11.05 47.11 -39.40
C GLY A 141 10.95 46.94 -37.88
N MET A 142 10.28 47.87 -37.19
CA MET A 142 9.99 47.73 -35.76
C MET A 142 9.12 46.50 -35.45
N GLU A 143 8.12 46.21 -36.28
CA GLU A 143 7.28 45.02 -36.15
C GLU A 143 8.10 43.74 -36.36
N GLU A 144 8.95 43.69 -37.39
CA GLU A 144 9.84 42.56 -37.67
C GLU A 144 10.83 42.30 -36.50
N ILE A 145 11.43 43.36 -35.94
CA ILE A 145 12.30 43.28 -34.77
C ILE A 145 11.55 42.70 -33.57
N LEU A 146 10.32 43.17 -33.32
CA LEU A 146 9.49 42.67 -32.22
C LEU A 146 9.10 41.21 -32.40
N PHE A 147 8.76 40.79 -33.62
CA PHE A 147 8.50 39.38 -33.92
C PHE A 147 9.74 38.51 -33.71
N GLU A 148 10.90 38.96 -34.17
CA GLU A 148 12.15 38.23 -34.03
C GLU A 148 12.55 38.07 -32.56
N TYR A 149 12.46 39.14 -31.79
CA TYR A 149 12.70 39.13 -30.35
C TYR A 149 11.74 38.17 -29.64
N THR A 150 10.44 38.24 -29.93
CA THR A 150 9.42 37.38 -29.32
C THR A 150 9.68 35.91 -29.66
N ARG A 151 10.04 35.61 -30.91
CA ARG A 151 10.40 34.27 -31.38
C ARG A 151 11.60 33.72 -30.62
N ARG A 152 12.67 34.52 -30.48
CA ARG A 152 13.88 34.11 -29.74
C ARG A 152 13.58 33.82 -28.28
N ASN A 153 12.78 34.67 -27.62
CA ASN A 153 12.40 34.46 -26.23
C ASN A 153 11.57 33.18 -26.06
N ALA A 154 10.61 32.93 -26.94
CA ALA A 154 9.81 31.71 -26.90
C ALA A 154 10.67 30.44 -27.04
N VAL A 155 11.69 30.47 -27.90
CA VAL A 155 12.64 29.35 -28.04
C VAL A 155 13.46 29.17 -26.76
N LYS A 156 14.05 30.24 -26.23
CA LYS A 156 14.84 30.20 -24.98
C LYS A 156 14.02 29.67 -23.80
N GLU A 157 12.78 30.11 -23.66
CA GLU A 157 11.87 29.62 -22.61
C GLU A 157 11.54 28.14 -22.79
N ARG A 158 11.26 27.71 -24.03
CA ARG A 158 11.01 26.31 -24.34
C ARG A 158 12.22 25.43 -24.02
N GLU A 159 13.43 25.87 -24.34
CA GLU A 159 14.67 25.14 -24.04
C GLU A 159 14.89 25.03 -22.54
N ARG A 160 14.71 26.13 -21.78
CA ARG A 160 14.79 26.11 -20.31
C ARG A 160 13.77 25.14 -19.71
N PHE A 161 12.54 25.19 -20.18
CA PHE A 161 11.47 24.31 -19.72
C PHE A 161 11.78 22.83 -20.01
N ASN A 162 12.25 22.53 -21.22
CA ASN A 162 12.67 21.17 -21.58
C ASN A 162 13.82 20.67 -20.70
N ALA A 163 14.81 21.51 -20.41
CA ALA A 163 15.91 21.15 -19.51
C ALA A 163 15.40 20.77 -18.10
N THR A 164 14.49 21.57 -17.53
CA THR A 164 13.88 21.26 -16.23
C THR A 164 13.05 19.97 -16.24
N ILE A 165 12.38 19.67 -17.35
CA ILE A 165 11.63 18.41 -17.50
C ILE A 165 12.57 17.21 -17.53
N GLU A 166 13.68 17.29 -18.28
CA GLU A 166 14.63 16.17 -18.37
C GLU A 166 15.34 15.91 -17.04
N GLU A 167 15.67 16.96 -16.29
CA GLU A 167 16.21 16.84 -14.92
C GLU A 167 15.19 16.17 -13.98
N ALA A 168 13.94 16.65 -13.95
CA ALA A 168 12.88 16.07 -13.14
C ALA A 168 12.57 14.60 -13.51
N LYS A 169 12.63 14.25 -14.80
CA LYS A 169 12.48 12.85 -15.25
C LYS A 169 13.59 11.96 -14.73
N LYS A 170 14.83 12.43 -14.75
CA LYS A 170 15.99 11.67 -14.27
C LYS A 170 15.89 11.43 -12.76
N GLU A 171 15.57 12.45 -11.98
CA GLU A 171 15.33 12.33 -10.54
C GLU A 171 14.19 11.34 -10.23
N ALA A 172 13.09 11.41 -10.99
CA ALA A 172 11.97 10.47 -10.83
C ALA A 172 12.35 9.02 -11.16
N GLU A 173 13.20 8.80 -12.16
CA GLU A 173 13.69 7.46 -12.51
C GLU A 173 14.61 6.89 -11.43
N GLU A 174 15.49 7.72 -10.86
CA GLU A 174 16.37 7.34 -9.75
C GLU A 174 15.56 7.01 -8.48
N ALA A 175 14.59 7.86 -8.10
CA ALA A 175 13.70 7.61 -6.97
C ALA A 175 12.87 6.31 -7.16
N LYS A 176 12.43 6.04 -8.39
CA LYS A 176 11.69 4.80 -8.72
C LYS A 176 12.57 3.55 -8.59
N LYS A 177 13.86 3.63 -8.94
CA LYS A 177 14.80 2.52 -8.78
C LYS A 177 15.06 2.24 -7.29
N GLU A 178 15.24 3.29 -6.49
CA GLU A 178 15.47 3.15 -5.05
C GLU A 178 14.26 2.55 -4.34
N ALA A 179 13.05 3.10 -4.59
CA ALA A 179 11.82 2.57 -4.01
C ALA A 179 11.56 1.10 -4.38
N LYS A 180 11.96 0.68 -5.59
CA LYS A 180 11.87 -0.73 -6.00
C LYS A 180 12.82 -1.62 -5.19
N ARG A 181 14.05 -1.17 -4.94
CA ARG A 181 15.04 -1.90 -4.13
C ARG A 181 14.58 -2.03 -2.68
N GLU A 182 14.11 -0.94 -2.07
CA GLU A 182 13.56 -0.96 -0.71
C GLU A 182 12.36 -1.91 -0.57
N ALA A 183 11.47 -1.96 -1.58
CA ALA A 183 10.33 -2.87 -1.59
C ALA A 183 10.76 -4.34 -1.70
N GLU A 184 11.77 -4.65 -2.53
CA GLU A 184 12.33 -6.00 -2.65
C GLU A 184 13.00 -6.45 -1.33
N GLU A 185 13.77 -5.57 -0.69
CA GLU A 185 14.40 -5.84 0.62
C GLU A 185 13.36 -6.04 1.73
N SER A 186 12.34 -5.18 1.79
CA SER A 186 11.24 -5.30 2.75
C SER A 186 10.47 -6.62 2.58
N SER A 187 10.17 -7.00 1.33
CA SER A 187 9.50 -8.26 1.00
C SER A 187 10.34 -9.48 1.43
N ALA A 188 11.65 -9.46 1.19
CA ALA A 188 12.56 -10.52 1.62
C ALA A 188 12.62 -10.64 3.16
N LEU A 189 12.61 -9.52 3.88
CA LEU A 189 12.59 -9.50 5.34
C LEU A 189 11.27 -10.08 5.90
N VAL A 190 10.13 -9.70 5.32
CA VAL A 190 8.81 -10.24 5.70
C VAL A 190 8.78 -11.75 5.48
N ALA A 191 9.25 -12.23 4.31
CA ALA A 191 9.31 -13.67 4.02
C ALA A 191 10.20 -14.44 5.01
N ALA A 192 11.35 -13.85 5.41
CA ALA A 192 12.23 -14.44 6.42
C ALA A 192 11.55 -14.52 7.80
N LYS A 193 10.83 -13.47 8.19
CA LYS A 193 10.09 -13.41 9.46
C LYS A 193 8.90 -14.39 9.49
N ASP A 194 8.19 -14.53 8.39
CA ASP A 194 7.09 -15.51 8.26
C ASP A 194 7.61 -16.95 8.33
N ALA A 195 8.77 -17.24 7.72
CA ALA A 195 9.43 -18.53 7.82
C ALA A 195 9.87 -18.84 9.27
N GLU A 196 10.40 -17.85 9.98
CA GLU A 196 10.77 -17.97 11.40
C GLU A 196 9.53 -18.24 12.27
N LEU A 197 8.46 -17.47 12.09
CA LEU A 197 7.18 -17.67 12.79
C LEU A 197 6.60 -19.06 12.52
N SER A 198 6.70 -19.55 11.29
CA SER A 198 6.25 -20.89 10.91
C SER A 198 7.01 -21.99 11.65
N ARG A 199 8.31 -21.82 11.90
CA ARG A 199 9.11 -22.77 12.72
C ARG A 199 8.67 -22.78 14.18
N PHE A 200 8.38 -21.62 14.76
CA PHE A 200 7.84 -21.55 16.12
C PHE A 200 6.45 -22.19 16.21
N LYS A 201 5.58 -21.93 15.23
CA LYS A 201 4.23 -22.52 15.15
C LYS A 201 4.24 -24.04 14.96
N ALA A 202 5.31 -24.60 14.39
CA ALA A 202 5.46 -26.03 14.21
C ALA A 202 5.82 -26.77 15.52
N LYS A 203 6.34 -26.08 16.54
CA LYS A 203 6.60 -26.70 17.84
C LYS A 203 5.27 -26.99 18.54
N THR A 204 5.00 -28.27 18.77
CA THR A 204 3.73 -28.74 19.36
C THR A 204 3.93 -29.42 20.71
N TYR A 205 5.08 -30.06 20.94
CA TYR A 205 5.41 -30.74 22.20
C TYR A 205 6.93 -30.77 22.42
N ASP A 206 7.39 -30.53 23.65
CA ASP A 206 8.80 -30.67 24.08
C ASP A 206 8.85 -31.03 25.57
N GLU A 207 9.60 -32.08 25.95
CA GLU A 207 9.60 -32.55 27.33
C GLU A 207 10.35 -31.59 28.24
N VAL A 208 9.63 -31.06 29.22
CA VAL A 208 10.20 -30.13 30.20
C VAL A 208 10.97 -30.94 31.28
N PRO A 209 12.14 -30.46 31.73
CA PRO A 209 12.89 -31.09 32.80
C PRO A 209 12.06 -31.27 34.08
N LYS A 210 12.25 -32.41 34.75
CA LYS A 210 11.52 -32.79 35.97
C LYS A 210 12.46 -32.74 37.16
N ASP A 211 12.39 -31.65 37.90
CA ASP A 211 13.31 -31.39 39.02
C ASP A 211 12.68 -31.68 40.40
N ASP A 212 11.39 -32.00 40.44
CA ASP A 212 10.63 -32.26 41.66
C ASP A 212 10.16 -33.72 41.71
N HIS A 213 9.90 -34.25 42.91
CA HIS A 213 9.49 -35.63 43.11
C HIS A 213 8.28 -35.70 44.04
N VAL A 214 7.31 -36.53 43.67
CA VAL A 214 6.29 -37.02 44.59
C VAL A 214 6.72 -38.38 45.11
N TYR A 215 6.42 -38.69 46.37
CA TYR A 215 6.81 -39.94 46.98
C TYR A 215 5.73 -40.48 47.92
N ILE A 216 5.76 -41.79 48.15
CA ILE A 216 5.01 -42.47 49.19
C ILE A 216 6.01 -43.05 50.19
N CYS A 217 5.80 -42.77 51.48
CA CYS A 217 6.59 -43.37 52.55
C CYS A 217 5.74 -44.10 53.59
N LYS A 218 6.36 -45.10 54.23
CA LYS A 218 5.80 -45.86 55.34
C LYS A 218 6.77 -45.90 56.51
N GLU A 219 6.26 -46.05 57.72
CA GLU A 219 7.09 -46.41 58.86
C GLU A 219 7.56 -47.87 58.71
N ALA A 220 8.78 -48.19 59.13
CA ALA A 220 9.40 -49.51 58.92
C ALA A 220 8.62 -50.64 59.60
N SER A 221 7.96 -50.34 60.72
CA SER A 221 7.08 -51.26 61.45
C SER A 221 5.72 -51.46 60.80
N GLU A 222 5.26 -50.52 59.97
CA GLU A 222 3.94 -50.51 59.32
C GLU A 222 4.00 -50.92 57.84
N LEU A 223 5.15 -51.44 57.36
CA LEU A 223 5.34 -51.82 55.95
C LEU A 223 4.27 -52.79 55.42
N ASN A 224 3.78 -53.69 56.28
CA ASN A 224 2.76 -54.70 55.96
C ASN A 224 1.32 -54.16 56.05
N THR A 225 1.13 -52.89 56.39
CA THR A 225 -0.19 -52.25 56.49
C THR A 225 -0.43 -51.30 55.33
N ASP A 226 -1.68 -50.97 55.06
CA ASP A 226 -2.05 -49.98 54.04
C ASP A 226 -1.84 -48.52 54.48
N ARG A 227 -1.35 -48.31 55.69
CA ARG A 227 -1.07 -46.97 56.19
C ARG A 227 0.18 -46.41 55.53
N HIS A 228 0.04 -45.26 54.89
CA HIS A 228 1.15 -44.60 54.20
C HIS A 228 0.99 -43.08 54.19
N LYS A 229 2.06 -42.37 53.89
CA LYS A 229 2.08 -40.91 53.73
C LYS A 229 2.52 -40.55 52.32
N ILE A 230 1.85 -39.57 51.74
CA ILE A 230 2.24 -38.95 50.47
C ILE A 230 3.00 -37.67 50.79
N GLY A 231 4.06 -37.38 50.05
CA GLY A 231 4.77 -36.13 50.19
C GLY A 231 5.53 -35.76 48.92
N LYS A 232 6.19 -34.61 48.99
CA LYS A 232 7.00 -34.06 47.90
C LYS A 232 8.40 -33.67 48.34
N THR A 233 9.34 -33.73 47.42
CA THR A 233 10.73 -33.34 47.66
C THR A 233 11.48 -33.12 46.35
N ILE A 234 12.48 -32.25 46.37
CA ILE A 234 13.44 -32.12 45.27
C ILE A 234 14.46 -33.26 45.32
N ASP A 235 14.88 -33.66 46.53
CA ASP A 235 15.88 -34.73 46.77
C ASP A 235 15.29 -35.79 47.69
N THR A 236 15.08 -36.99 47.16
CA THR A 236 14.43 -38.10 47.87
C THR A 236 15.31 -38.75 48.92
N LYS A 237 16.63 -38.86 48.67
CA LYS A 237 17.60 -39.43 49.61
C LYS A 237 17.77 -38.56 50.85
N LYS A 238 17.90 -37.24 50.63
CA LYS A 238 17.95 -36.27 51.73
C LYS A 238 16.65 -36.29 52.53
N ARG A 239 15.51 -36.43 51.85
CA ARG A 239 14.19 -36.46 52.48
C ARG A 239 13.98 -37.70 53.34
N GLU A 240 14.34 -38.88 52.87
CA GLU A 240 14.25 -40.12 53.64
C GLU A 240 15.09 -40.05 54.92
N SER A 241 16.31 -39.49 54.84
CA SER A 241 17.17 -39.26 56.00
C SER A 241 16.51 -38.33 57.04
N GLN A 242 15.81 -37.29 56.60
CA GLN A 242 15.07 -36.37 57.49
C GLN A 242 13.84 -37.02 58.13
N LEU A 243 13.13 -37.90 57.42
CA LEU A 243 11.98 -38.62 57.99
C LEU A 243 12.44 -39.54 59.13
N ASN A 244 13.65 -40.10 59.01
CA ASN A 244 14.26 -40.97 60.02
C ASN A 244 14.73 -40.26 61.30
N THR A 245 14.92 -38.94 61.32
CA THR A 245 15.33 -38.23 62.55
C THR A 245 14.19 -38.06 63.55
N GLY A 246 12.93 -38.15 63.10
CA GLY A 246 11.73 -37.97 63.92
C GLY A 246 10.90 -39.23 64.18
N SER A 247 11.27 -40.37 63.59
CA SER A 247 10.59 -41.65 63.78
C SER A 247 11.42 -42.55 64.70
N ALA A 248 10.78 -43.16 65.70
CA ALA A 248 11.44 -44.07 66.64
C ALA A 248 11.81 -45.42 65.98
N GLN A 249 11.15 -45.78 64.88
CA GLN A 249 11.30 -47.08 64.20
C GLN A 249 11.85 -46.93 62.76
N GLY A 250 11.97 -45.71 62.25
CA GLY A 250 12.47 -45.39 60.92
C GLY A 250 11.36 -45.32 59.85
N SER A 251 11.47 -44.40 58.91
CA SER A 251 10.60 -44.25 57.73
C SER A 251 11.34 -44.65 56.46
N LYS A 252 10.64 -45.35 55.56
CA LYS A 252 11.16 -45.78 54.26
C LYS A 252 10.31 -45.20 53.13
N ILE A 253 10.96 -44.63 52.12
CA ILE A 253 10.29 -44.26 50.87
C ILE A 253 10.11 -45.53 50.04
N ILE A 254 8.87 -45.85 49.71
CA ILE A 254 8.50 -47.08 49.00
C ILE A 254 8.14 -46.84 47.53
N TYR A 255 7.86 -45.58 47.18
CA TYR A 255 7.62 -45.15 45.80
C TYR A 255 8.11 -43.71 45.65
N GLU A 256 8.74 -43.42 44.53
CA GLU A 256 9.14 -42.08 44.12
C GLU A 256 8.89 -41.90 42.62
N ARG A 257 8.46 -40.70 42.22
CA ARG A 257 8.30 -40.34 40.82
C ARG A 257 8.64 -38.88 40.57
N ALA A 258 9.52 -38.66 39.59
CA ALA A 258 9.85 -37.33 39.10
C ALA A 258 8.67 -36.69 38.35
N THR A 259 8.43 -35.42 38.60
CA THR A 259 7.36 -34.61 38.01
C THR A 259 7.80 -33.15 37.89
N LEU A 260 7.13 -32.40 37.03
CA LEU A 260 7.37 -30.97 36.86
C LEU A 260 6.91 -30.14 38.07
N ASN A 261 5.87 -30.59 38.78
CA ASN A 261 5.31 -29.84 39.89
C ASN A 261 4.67 -30.78 40.93
N ALA A 262 5.45 -31.25 41.89
CA ALA A 262 4.98 -32.23 42.87
C ALA A 262 3.91 -31.65 43.81
N LYS A 263 3.83 -30.32 43.96
CA LYS A 263 2.75 -29.67 44.72
C LYS A 263 1.38 -29.89 44.07
N VAL A 264 1.26 -29.69 42.75
CA VAL A 264 0.00 -29.93 42.04
C VAL A 264 -0.39 -31.41 42.12
N ILE A 265 0.59 -32.30 41.99
CA ILE A 265 0.34 -33.74 42.11
C ILE A 265 -0.14 -34.10 43.52
N GLU A 266 0.48 -33.55 44.56
CA GLU A 266 0.07 -33.73 45.95
C GLU A 266 -1.37 -33.21 46.18
N ASP A 267 -1.72 -32.04 45.65
CA ASP A 267 -3.08 -31.49 45.73
C ASP A 267 -4.11 -32.39 45.01
N ILE A 268 -3.76 -32.97 43.86
CA ILE A 268 -4.60 -33.97 43.15
C ILE A 268 -4.76 -35.21 44.02
N ALA A 269 -3.68 -35.73 44.59
CA ALA A 269 -3.73 -36.91 45.47
C ALA A 269 -4.58 -36.65 46.71
N HIS A 270 -4.44 -35.47 47.34
CA HIS A 270 -5.27 -35.06 48.48
C HIS A 270 -6.77 -35.05 48.14
N ALA A 271 -7.12 -34.58 46.94
CA ALA A 271 -8.50 -34.56 46.47
C ALA A 271 -9.01 -35.98 46.15
N ALA A 272 -8.23 -36.77 45.40
CA ALA A 272 -8.61 -38.11 44.94
C ALA A 272 -8.71 -39.12 46.10
N LEU A 273 -7.77 -39.07 47.05
CA LEU A 273 -7.67 -39.99 48.18
C LEU A 273 -8.36 -39.48 49.45
N LYS A 274 -9.15 -38.40 49.36
CA LYS A 274 -9.81 -37.76 50.51
C LYS A 274 -10.61 -38.74 51.39
N ARG A 275 -11.22 -39.76 50.79
CA ARG A 275 -12.01 -40.79 51.51
C ARG A 275 -11.15 -41.72 52.36
N TYR A 276 -9.88 -41.86 52.02
CA TYR A 276 -8.89 -42.71 52.69
C TYR A 276 -7.97 -41.92 53.61
N HIS A 277 -8.12 -40.59 53.64
CA HIS A 277 -7.38 -39.73 54.55
C HIS A 277 -7.75 -40.05 55.99
N CYS A 278 -6.74 -40.24 56.83
CA CYS A 278 -6.94 -40.59 58.24
C CYS A 278 -6.44 -39.48 59.16
N ASN A 279 -5.14 -39.44 59.46
CA ASN A 279 -4.57 -38.50 60.43
C ASN A 279 -3.39 -37.72 59.84
N ARG A 280 -3.42 -36.39 60.01
CA ARG A 280 -2.41 -35.45 59.48
C ARG A 280 -2.19 -35.64 57.98
N GLU A 281 -1.09 -36.26 57.59
CA GLU A 281 -0.66 -36.47 56.21
C GLU A 281 -0.69 -37.97 55.82
N HIS A 282 -1.42 -38.80 56.59
CA HIS A 282 -1.52 -40.24 56.34
C HIS A 282 -2.83 -40.61 55.64
N TYR A 283 -2.73 -41.69 54.86
CA TYR A 283 -3.79 -42.34 54.12
C TYR A 283 -3.85 -43.81 54.53
N ASN A 284 -5.05 -44.38 54.48
CA ASN A 284 -5.30 -45.80 54.69
C ASN A 284 -6.08 -46.37 53.50
N SER A 285 -5.37 -46.57 52.41
CA SER A 285 -5.81 -47.25 51.19
C SER A 285 -4.72 -48.21 50.74
N CYS A 286 -5.11 -49.22 49.96
CA CYS A 286 -4.16 -50.02 49.19
C CYS A 286 -3.12 -49.10 48.52
N VAL A 287 -1.84 -49.37 48.76
CA VAL A 287 -0.75 -48.49 48.35
C VAL A 287 -0.68 -48.38 46.84
N GLU A 288 -0.92 -49.48 46.15
CA GLU A 288 -0.95 -49.62 44.71
C GLU A 288 -1.99 -48.67 44.12
N HIS A 289 -3.14 -48.49 44.78
CA HIS A 289 -4.14 -47.50 44.37
C HIS A 289 -3.61 -46.06 44.46
N SER A 290 -2.85 -45.73 45.51
CA SER A 290 -2.21 -44.43 45.63
C SER A 290 -1.09 -44.22 44.60
N VAL A 291 -0.31 -45.27 44.32
CA VAL A 291 0.70 -45.28 43.25
C VAL A 291 0.04 -45.01 41.89
N ASP A 292 -1.03 -45.71 41.55
CA ASP A 292 -1.77 -45.51 40.30
C ASP A 292 -2.27 -44.06 40.16
N ILE A 293 -2.82 -43.49 41.24
CA ILE A 293 -3.28 -42.10 41.26
C ILE A 293 -2.12 -41.13 40.99
N LEU A 294 -0.98 -41.32 41.66
CA LEU A 294 0.21 -40.49 41.44
C LEU A 294 0.75 -40.67 40.02
N ASP A 295 0.77 -41.89 39.51
CA ASP A 295 1.29 -42.18 38.18
C ASP A 295 0.43 -41.56 37.08
N ILE A 296 -0.89 -41.65 37.22
CA ILE A 296 -1.83 -41.02 36.29
C ILE A 296 -1.72 -39.50 36.40
N ALA A 297 -1.74 -38.95 37.62
CA ALA A 297 -1.67 -37.51 37.85
C ALA A 297 -0.39 -36.89 37.27
N CYS A 298 0.77 -37.47 37.58
CA CYS A 298 2.06 -37.04 37.01
C CYS A 298 2.05 -37.12 35.48
N THR A 299 1.52 -38.21 34.91
CA THR A 299 1.46 -38.36 33.44
C THR A 299 0.62 -37.28 32.80
N VAL A 300 -0.57 -37.00 33.36
CA VAL A 300 -1.47 -35.97 32.86
C VAL A 300 -0.83 -34.60 32.95
N VAL A 301 -0.37 -34.21 34.15
CA VAL A 301 0.15 -32.86 34.39
C VAL A 301 1.43 -32.62 33.59
N ASP A 302 2.40 -33.54 33.61
CA ASP A 302 3.66 -33.36 32.89
C ASP A 302 3.44 -33.30 31.37
N THR A 303 2.52 -34.10 30.83
CA THR A 303 2.20 -34.12 29.38
C THR A 303 1.53 -32.82 28.95
N LEU A 304 0.58 -32.33 29.74
CA LEU A 304 -0.10 -31.06 29.46
C LEU A 304 0.89 -29.88 29.57
N ALA A 305 1.75 -29.87 30.60
CA ALA A 305 2.75 -28.82 30.80
C ALA A 305 3.81 -28.79 29.69
N SER A 306 4.10 -29.92 29.05
CA SER A 306 5.05 -30.07 27.94
C SER A 306 4.46 -29.73 26.56
N SER A 307 3.17 -29.41 26.50
CA SER A 307 2.49 -29.09 25.23
C SER A 307 2.51 -27.58 24.94
N TYR A 308 2.70 -27.24 23.66
CA TYR A 308 2.61 -25.84 23.20
C TYR A 308 1.20 -25.51 22.75
N GLU A 309 0.85 -24.21 22.74
CA GLU A 309 -0.49 -23.73 22.35
C GLU A 309 -0.94 -24.17 20.95
N HIS A 310 0.00 -24.52 20.07
CA HIS A 310 -0.27 -24.93 18.70
C HIS A 310 -0.57 -26.42 18.54
N ILE A 311 -0.48 -27.23 19.60
CA ILE A 311 -0.88 -28.62 19.52
C ILE A 311 -2.38 -28.71 19.22
N SER A 312 -2.75 -29.54 18.24
CA SER A 312 -4.17 -29.77 17.98
C SER A 312 -4.81 -30.51 19.14
N ARG A 313 -6.11 -30.27 19.37
CA ARG A 313 -6.87 -30.99 20.41
C ARG A 313 -6.72 -32.50 20.26
N ASP A 314 -6.91 -33.04 19.06
CA ASP A 314 -6.86 -34.47 18.81
C ASP A 314 -5.45 -35.03 19.02
N SER A 315 -4.42 -34.31 18.60
CA SER A 315 -3.02 -34.69 18.83
C SER A 315 -2.68 -34.74 20.33
N LEU A 316 -3.14 -33.75 21.11
CA LEU A 316 -2.91 -33.72 22.56
C LEU A 316 -3.62 -34.89 23.26
N PHE A 317 -4.87 -35.16 22.90
CA PHE A 317 -5.61 -36.32 23.43
C PHE A 317 -4.91 -37.64 23.07
N ASN A 318 -4.51 -37.82 21.81
CA ASN A 318 -3.83 -39.04 21.37
C ASN A 318 -2.50 -39.24 22.10
N LEU A 319 -1.72 -38.17 22.29
CA LEU A 319 -0.46 -38.23 23.03
C LEU A 319 -0.68 -38.60 24.49
N LEU A 320 -1.66 -37.97 25.14
CA LEU A 320 -2.01 -38.27 26.53
C LEU A 320 -2.46 -39.72 26.70
N ILE A 321 -3.35 -40.20 25.82
CA ILE A 321 -3.82 -41.59 25.82
C ILE A 321 -2.64 -42.55 25.61
N ALA A 322 -1.73 -42.26 24.68
CA ALA A 322 -0.56 -43.08 24.44
C ALA A 322 0.35 -43.18 25.67
N LYS A 323 0.62 -42.05 26.34
CA LYS A 323 1.43 -42.04 27.58
C LYS A 323 0.75 -42.75 28.74
N LEU A 324 -0.58 -42.62 28.89
CA LEU A 324 -1.34 -43.35 29.90
C LEU A 324 -1.37 -44.87 29.62
N ARG A 325 -1.48 -45.28 28.36
CA ARG A 325 -1.40 -46.70 27.96
C ARG A 325 -0.01 -47.28 28.23
N SER A 326 1.06 -46.49 28.07
CA SER A 326 2.42 -46.92 28.39
C SER A 326 2.58 -47.29 29.86
N ILE A 327 2.11 -46.44 30.79
CA ILE A 327 2.19 -46.78 32.23
C ILE A 327 1.33 -47.99 32.58
N GLN A 328 0.15 -48.16 31.95
CA GLN A 328 -0.72 -49.33 32.14
C GLN A 328 -0.03 -50.66 31.74
N SER A 329 0.84 -50.62 30.72
CA SER A 329 1.58 -51.80 30.26
C SER A 329 2.75 -52.17 31.17
N HIS A 330 3.36 -51.19 31.85
CA HIS A 330 4.42 -51.43 32.83
C HIS A 330 3.90 -52.12 34.10
N THR A 331 2.66 -51.86 34.50
CA THR A 331 2.02 -52.52 35.65
C THR A 331 1.71 -53.99 35.41
N LYS A 332 1.49 -54.42 34.16
CA LYS A 332 1.15 -55.81 33.79
C LYS A 332 2.33 -56.79 33.76
N LEU A 333 3.58 -56.30 33.82
CA LEU A 333 4.76 -57.18 33.89
C LEU A 333 4.94 -57.82 35.27
N HIS A 334 4.22 -57.35 36.29
CA HIS A 334 4.33 -57.88 37.65
C HIS A 334 3.19 -58.83 38.05
N ASP A 335 2.11 -58.90 37.27
CA ASP A 335 0.94 -59.72 37.56
C ASP A 335 0.51 -60.56 36.35
N LYS A 336 0.77 -61.88 36.49
CA LYS A 336 0.07 -63.04 35.91
C LYS A 336 0.62 -63.70 34.63
N GLU A 337 1.24 -64.86 34.89
CA GLU A 337 0.91 -66.13 34.25
C GLU A 337 -0.62 -66.32 34.11
N GLU A 338 -1.04 -66.81 32.93
CA GLU A 338 -2.30 -67.49 32.60
C GLU A 338 -3.64 -66.81 32.92
N HIS A 339 -4.31 -66.25 31.90
CA HIS A 339 -5.32 -66.93 31.09
C HIS A 339 -6.10 -65.91 30.22
N GLU A 340 -6.47 -66.37 29.03
CA GLU A 340 -7.12 -65.62 27.95
C GLU A 340 -8.56 -65.16 28.24
N ASP A 341 -8.85 -64.03 27.57
CA ASP A 341 -10.12 -63.55 27.01
C ASP A 341 -11.26 -63.13 27.97
N VAL A 342 -11.59 -61.83 27.98
CA VAL A 342 -12.76 -61.27 27.28
C VAL A 342 -12.72 -59.73 27.36
N GLY A 343 -12.85 -59.09 26.20
CA GLY A 343 -13.56 -57.82 26.03
C GLY A 343 -12.72 -56.54 26.05
N ASN A 344 -12.18 -56.16 24.88
CA ASN A 344 -11.69 -54.81 24.64
C ASN A 344 -12.43 -54.21 23.43
N ASP A 345 -13.32 -53.26 23.69
CA ASP A 345 -13.90 -52.34 22.71
C ASP A 345 -12.83 -51.31 22.28
N ASP A 346 -11.85 -51.79 21.51
CA ASP A 346 -11.12 -50.96 20.55
C ASP A 346 -11.72 -51.28 19.19
N VAL A 347 -12.13 -50.25 18.44
CA VAL A 347 -12.45 -50.39 17.02
C VAL A 347 -11.15 -50.79 16.30
N LYS A 348 -10.87 -52.10 16.26
CA LYS A 348 -9.99 -52.70 15.26
C LYS A 348 -10.54 -52.25 13.92
N GLU A 349 -9.72 -51.56 13.13
CA GLU A 349 -9.97 -51.33 11.71
C GLU A 349 -10.30 -52.70 11.11
N SER A 350 -11.57 -52.95 10.78
CA SER A 350 -12.01 -54.28 10.38
C SER A 350 -11.23 -54.67 9.12
N GLN A 351 -10.91 -55.95 8.96
CA GLN A 351 -10.17 -56.44 7.79
C GLN A 351 -10.87 -56.03 6.48
N GLU A 352 -12.19 -55.88 6.51
CA GLU A 352 -13.05 -55.35 5.46
C GLU A 352 -12.74 -53.88 5.10
N PHE A 353 -12.43 -53.02 6.09
CA PHE A 353 -12.04 -51.63 5.88
C PHE A 353 -10.72 -51.53 5.13
N SER A 354 -9.75 -52.37 5.51
CA SER A 354 -8.44 -52.45 4.85
C SER A 354 -8.57 -52.90 3.39
N LEU A 355 -9.42 -53.90 3.13
CA LEU A 355 -9.72 -54.40 1.78
C LEU A 355 -10.39 -53.34 0.90
N LEU A 356 -11.38 -52.61 1.43
CA LEU A 356 -12.05 -51.52 0.70
C LEU A 356 -11.07 -50.38 0.38
N LYS A 357 -10.23 -49.99 1.35
CA LYS A 357 -9.22 -48.93 1.15
C LYS A 357 -8.19 -49.31 0.09
N ALA A 358 -7.71 -50.56 0.11
CA ALA A 358 -6.80 -51.10 -0.90
C ALA A 358 -7.46 -51.22 -2.28
N TRP A 359 -8.75 -51.53 -2.35
CA TRP A 359 -9.50 -51.53 -3.61
C TRP A 359 -9.68 -50.12 -4.16
N LEU A 360 -10.09 -49.15 -3.33
CA LEU A 360 -10.28 -47.75 -3.74
C LEU A 360 -8.97 -47.16 -4.31
N GLY A 361 -7.83 -47.47 -3.68
CA GLY A 361 -6.52 -47.02 -4.16
C GLY A 361 -6.06 -47.65 -5.48
N ARG A 362 -6.65 -48.77 -5.92
CA ARG A 362 -6.36 -49.41 -7.21
C ARG A 362 -7.33 -48.99 -8.31
N GLU A 363 -8.60 -48.82 -7.97
CA GLU A 363 -9.69 -48.65 -8.93
C GLU A 363 -10.07 -47.19 -9.19
N ILE A 364 -9.56 -46.26 -8.40
CA ILE A 364 -9.88 -44.83 -8.50
C ILE A 364 -8.62 -44.01 -8.76
N GLU A 365 -8.64 -43.23 -9.83
CA GLU A 365 -7.62 -42.23 -10.14
C GLU A 365 -8.01 -40.88 -9.55
N ILE A 366 -7.09 -40.24 -8.83
CA ILE A 366 -7.28 -38.90 -8.25
C ILE A 366 -6.84 -37.85 -9.28
N THR A 367 -7.80 -37.19 -9.91
CA THR A 367 -7.52 -36.24 -11.01
C THR A 367 -7.41 -34.79 -10.54
N ARG A 368 -7.86 -34.48 -9.31
CA ARG A 368 -8.01 -33.11 -8.76
C ARG A 368 -8.89 -32.18 -9.61
N ASN A 369 -9.49 -32.68 -10.70
CA ASN A 369 -10.37 -31.94 -11.57
C ASN A 369 -11.82 -32.09 -11.10
N LYS A 370 -12.44 -30.98 -10.69
CA LYS A 370 -13.82 -30.97 -10.14
C LYS A 370 -14.90 -31.36 -11.16
N SER A 371 -14.56 -31.43 -12.45
CA SER A 371 -15.46 -31.95 -13.49
C SER A 371 -15.51 -33.48 -13.52
N ASN A 372 -14.50 -34.18 -12.99
CA ASN A 372 -14.57 -35.62 -12.82
C ASN A 372 -15.38 -35.95 -11.56
N ILE A 373 -16.42 -36.76 -11.74
CA ILE A 373 -17.44 -37.04 -10.74
C ILE A 373 -17.66 -38.55 -10.68
N ILE A 374 -17.66 -39.11 -9.49
CA ILE A 374 -18.12 -40.47 -9.21
C ILE A 374 -19.25 -40.42 -8.19
N LEU A 375 -20.27 -41.25 -8.38
CA LEU A 375 -21.34 -41.44 -7.41
C LEU A 375 -20.97 -42.55 -6.42
N LEU A 376 -21.29 -42.38 -5.14
CA LEU A 376 -21.10 -43.43 -4.13
C LEU A 376 -21.83 -44.73 -4.52
N SER A 377 -22.97 -44.64 -5.22
CA SER A 377 -23.68 -45.79 -5.76
C SER A 377 -22.87 -46.56 -6.81
N ALA A 378 -22.16 -45.86 -7.69
CA ALA A 378 -21.30 -46.50 -8.69
C ALA A 378 -20.08 -47.19 -8.06
N ILE A 379 -19.51 -46.60 -7.00
CA ILE A 379 -18.45 -47.23 -6.21
C ILE A 379 -18.98 -48.50 -5.53
N LYS A 380 -20.19 -48.43 -4.96
CA LYS A 380 -20.85 -49.58 -4.35
C LYS A 380 -21.11 -50.69 -5.36
N GLU A 381 -21.62 -50.35 -6.54
CA GLU A 381 -21.91 -51.31 -7.61
C GLU A 381 -20.63 -52.02 -8.07
N ARG A 382 -19.55 -51.26 -8.37
CA ARG A 382 -18.28 -51.83 -8.83
C ARG A 382 -17.56 -52.65 -7.75
N TYR A 383 -17.65 -52.22 -6.48
CA TYR A 383 -17.08 -52.96 -5.35
C TYR A 383 -17.87 -54.25 -5.04
N SER A 384 -19.20 -54.22 -5.13
CA SER A 384 -20.04 -55.40 -4.92
C SER A 384 -19.82 -56.50 -5.98
N MET A 385 -19.28 -56.18 -7.16
CA MET A 385 -18.84 -57.20 -8.12
C MET A 385 -17.56 -57.95 -7.69
N THR A 386 -16.84 -57.48 -6.66
CA THR A 386 -15.54 -58.01 -6.23
C THR A 386 -15.51 -58.56 -4.80
N SER A 387 -16.52 -58.35 -3.96
CA SER A 387 -16.54 -58.85 -2.56
C SER A 387 -17.95 -58.84 -1.94
N ASP A 388 -18.31 -59.91 -1.20
CA ASP A 388 -19.58 -60.03 -0.49
C ASP A 388 -19.57 -59.31 0.89
N GLN A 389 -20.22 -58.13 0.88
CA GLN A 389 -20.96 -57.42 1.94
C GLN A 389 -20.23 -56.74 3.12
N ILE A 390 -20.01 -55.42 2.94
CA ILE A 390 -19.92 -54.42 4.02
C ILE A 390 -21.33 -53.81 4.25
N PRO A 391 -21.79 -53.63 5.51
CA PRO A 391 -23.07 -52.98 5.78
C PRO A 391 -23.18 -51.58 5.13
N PRO A 392 -24.34 -51.18 4.55
CA PRO A 392 -24.46 -49.95 3.76
C PRO A 392 -24.05 -48.65 4.48
N LYS A 393 -24.30 -48.59 5.80
CA LYS A 393 -23.93 -47.45 6.64
C LYS A 393 -22.40 -47.38 6.83
N THR A 394 -21.80 -48.53 7.17
CA THR A 394 -20.36 -48.70 7.33
C THR A 394 -19.63 -48.39 6.02
N PHE A 395 -20.10 -48.92 4.87
CA PHE A 395 -19.50 -48.67 3.56
C PHE A 395 -19.40 -47.18 3.22
N LYS A 396 -20.48 -46.44 3.44
CA LYS A 396 -20.52 -45.00 3.20
C LYS A 396 -19.52 -44.25 4.09
N ASP A 397 -19.46 -44.59 5.36
CA ASP A 397 -18.56 -43.94 6.32
C ASP A 397 -17.09 -44.24 5.97
N CYS A 398 -16.80 -45.44 5.47
CA CYS A 398 -15.47 -45.84 4.99
C CYS A 398 -15.02 -45.04 3.75
N VAL A 399 -15.88 -44.97 2.73
CA VAL A 399 -15.56 -44.20 1.50
C VAL A 399 -15.39 -42.71 1.85
N LYS A 400 -16.22 -42.18 2.77
CA LYS A 400 -16.09 -40.80 3.23
C LYS A 400 -14.76 -40.56 3.97
N ALA A 401 -14.36 -41.48 4.84
CA ALA A 401 -13.08 -41.42 5.54
C ALA A 401 -11.92 -41.46 4.53
N TYR A 402 -11.96 -42.36 3.55
CA TYR A 402 -10.97 -42.41 2.47
C TYR A 402 -10.87 -41.08 1.70
N CYS A 403 -11.99 -40.53 1.20
CA CYS A 403 -11.99 -39.25 0.50
C CYS A 403 -11.46 -38.09 1.35
N SER A 404 -11.66 -38.11 2.68
CA SER A 404 -11.14 -37.06 3.57
C SER A 404 -9.63 -37.09 3.74
N THR A 405 -8.99 -38.24 3.45
CA THR A 405 -7.53 -38.39 3.48
C THR A 405 -6.84 -37.99 2.18
N VAL A 406 -7.60 -37.65 1.13
CA VAL A 406 -7.09 -37.40 -0.22
C VAL A 406 -7.26 -35.93 -0.60
N ASP A 407 -6.15 -35.26 -0.87
CA ASP A 407 -6.14 -33.85 -1.29
C ASP A 407 -6.78 -33.65 -2.69
N GLY A 408 -7.60 -32.62 -2.82
CA GLY A 408 -8.32 -32.28 -4.05
C GLY A 408 -9.65 -33.02 -4.28
N VAL A 409 -10.08 -33.87 -3.34
CA VAL A 409 -11.33 -34.65 -3.44
C VAL A 409 -12.41 -34.07 -2.53
N ASN A 410 -13.64 -33.97 -3.05
CA ASN A 410 -14.76 -33.40 -2.31
C ASN A 410 -15.99 -34.31 -2.31
N PHE A 411 -16.38 -34.81 -1.13
CA PHE A 411 -17.61 -35.56 -0.93
C PHE A 411 -18.78 -34.63 -0.60
N ARG A 412 -19.88 -34.69 -1.36
CA ARG A 412 -21.09 -33.89 -1.17
C ARG A 412 -22.32 -34.77 -0.98
N LYS A 413 -23.10 -34.47 0.06
CA LYS A 413 -24.32 -35.25 0.38
C LYS A 413 -25.39 -35.12 -0.70
N GLU A 414 -25.54 -33.94 -1.29
CA GLU A 414 -26.41 -33.64 -2.44
C GLU A 414 -25.68 -32.63 -3.34
N ASP A 415 -25.67 -32.87 -4.66
CA ASP A 415 -25.06 -31.95 -5.62
C ASP A 415 -25.71 -32.07 -7.02
N LYS A 416 -25.51 -31.05 -7.86
CA LYS A 416 -25.97 -31.04 -9.26
C LYS A 416 -24.88 -31.60 -10.18
N VAL A 417 -25.15 -32.72 -10.84
CA VAL A 417 -24.26 -33.42 -11.78
C VAL A 417 -24.68 -33.10 -13.22
N PRO A 418 -23.74 -32.75 -14.12
CA PRO A 418 -24.03 -32.50 -15.54
C PRO A 418 -24.49 -33.79 -16.25
N LEU A 419 -25.49 -33.65 -17.13
CA LEU A 419 -26.00 -34.72 -18.00
C LEU A 419 -25.38 -34.62 -19.41
N GLU A 420 -25.09 -35.76 -20.03
CA GLU A 420 -24.75 -35.84 -21.46
C GLU A 420 -25.97 -35.35 -22.28
N GLY A 421 -25.87 -34.13 -22.82
CA GLY A 421 -26.99 -33.45 -23.50
C GLY A 421 -27.32 -32.04 -22.99
N GLY A 422 -26.61 -31.52 -21.98
CA GLY A 422 -26.67 -30.08 -21.63
C GLY A 422 -27.66 -29.70 -20.51
N GLY A 423 -27.93 -30.62 -19.57
CA GLY A 423 -28.72 -30.36 -18.35
C GLY A 423 -27.95 -30.65 -17.06
N ARG A 424 -28.55 -30.38 -15.88
CA ARG A 424 -28.00 -30.78 -14.57
C ARG A 424 -29.04 -31.54 -13.76
N LYS A 425 -28.69 -32.68 -13.19
CA LYS A 425 -29.54 -33.52 -12.33
C LYS A 425 -29.06 -33.48 -10.88
N GLY A 426 -29.97 -33.41 -9.92
CA GLY A 426 -29.63 -33.51 -8.50
C GLY A 426 -29.33 -34.97 -8.14
N GLU A 427 -28.16 -35.24 -7.61
CA GLU A 427 -27.71 -36.56 -7.17
C GLU A 427 -27.22 -36.53 -5.72
N ARG A 428 -27.36 -37.66 -5.02
CA ARG A 428 -26.93 -37.81 -3.62
C ARG A 428 -25.57 -38.50 -3.55
N ASN A 429 -24.77 -38.14 -2.53
CA ASN A 429 -23.46 -38.73 -2.24
C ASN A 429 -22.50 -38.66 -3.45
N VAL A 430 -22.28 -37.44 -3.94
CA VAL A 430 -21.47 -37.11 -5.12
C VAL A 430 -20.02 -36.86 -4.70
N ILE A 431 -19.06 -37.46 -5.39
CA ILE A 431 -17.62 -37.33 -5.12
C ILE A 431 -16.97 -36.65 -6.32
N ARG A 432 -16.31 -35.50 -6.11
CA ARG A 432 -15.62 -34.74 -7.15
C ARG A 432 -14.11 -34.87 -7.05
N GLY A 433 -13.42 -34.81 -8.19
CA GLY A 433 -11.95 -34.87 -8.26
C GLY A 433 -11.38 -36.27 -8.43
N MET A 434 -12.24 -37.23 -8.80
CA MET A 434 -11.92 -38.64 -8.98
C MET A 434 -12.59 -39.17 -10.25
N LYS A 435 -11.97 -40.16 -10.91
CA LYS A 435 -12.59 -41.00 -11.95
C LYS A 435 -12.18 -42.45 -11.72
N PHE A 436 -12.95 -43.40 -12.28
CA PHE A 436 -12.51 -44.79 -12.29
C PHE A 436 -11.28 -44.94 -13.19
N VAL A 437 -10.35 -45.80 -12.79
CA VAL A 437 -9.28 -46.25 -13.68
C VAL A 437 -9.94 -47.02 -14.84
N GLU A 438 -9.53 -46.70 -16.07
CA GLU A 438 -10.03 -47.33 -17.31
C GLU A 438 -9.59 -48.79 -17.43
#